data_AF-Q12T79-F1
#
_entry.id   AF-Q12T79-F1
#
_cell.length_a   1.000
_cell.length_b   1.000
_cell.length_c   1.000
_cell.angle_alpha   90.00
_cell.angle_beta   90.00
_cell.angle_gamma   90.00
#
_symmetry.space_group_name_H-M   'P 1'
#
loop_
_entity.id
_entity.type
_entity.pdbx_description
1 polymer ?
#
loop_
_entity_poly.entity_id
_entity_poly.type
_entity_poly.pdbx_seq_one_letter_code
_entity_poly.pdbx_strand_id
1 'polypeptide(L)'
;MTVNQIVFDAMKVAKAQHHHTAEQIAQYNNPQVEHLERVNFERVLQDSLNLDRQNINNLVVNHSELVSRDNISLDQLTAEALDASGKYKVLTEMLNRRFGMMSLAVSGQEK
;
A
#
# COMPACT_ATOMS: atom_id res chain seq x y z
N MET A 1 8.92 17.18 11.26
CA MET A 1 8.50 15.76 11.28
C MET A 1 9.59 14.92 11.94
N THR A 2 9.27 14.00 12.85
CA THR A 2 10.28 13.12 13.46
C THR A 2 10.54 11.90 12.55
N VAL A 3 11.73 11.31 12.60
CA VAL A 3 12.04 10.09 11.82
C VAL A 3 11.02 8.97 12.08
N ASN A 4 10.47 8.88 13.30
CA ASN A 4 9.44 7.90 13.64
C ASN A 4 8.14 8.14 12.87
N GLN A 5 7.75 9.41 12.74
CA GLN A 5 6.54 9.79 12.01
C GLN A 5 6.66 9.44 10.52
N ILE A 6 7.82 9.72 9.91
CA ILE A 6 8.09 9.38 8.50
C ILE A 6 7.93 7.88 8.25
N VAL A 7 8.55 7.05 9.10
CA VAL A 7 8.48 5.59 8.95
C VAL A 7 7.06 5.07 9.20
N PHE A 8 6.33 5.67 10.15
CA PHE A 8 4.95 5.30 10.44
C PHE A 8 3.98 5.65 9.29
N ASP A 9 4.13 6.82 8.68
CA ASP A 9 3.31 7.22 7.54
C ASP A 9 3.66 6.40 6.30
N ALA A 10 4.95 6.14 6.04
CA ALA A 10 5.37 5.21 5.00
C ALA A 10 4.78 3.80 5.21
N MET A 11 4.74 3.29 6.44
CA MET A 11 4.13 1.99 6.76
C MET A 11 2.64 1.99 6.44
N LYS A 12 1.91 3.05 6.80
CA LYS A 12 0.48 3.17 6.49
C LYS A 12 0.22 3.22 4.99
N VAL A 13 1.03 3.95 4.23
CA VAL A 13 0.90 4.02 2.77
C VAL A 13 1.20 2.66 2.14
N ALA A 14 2.27 1.97 2.55
CA ALA A 14 2.57 0.63 2.06
C ALA A 14 1.46 -0.38 2.39
N LYS A 15 0.85 -0.27 3.58
CA LYS A 15 -0.31 -1.09 3.96
C LYS A 15 -1.52 -0.81 3.06
N ALA A 16 -1.82 0.46 2.80
CA ALA A 16 -2.91 0.87 1.93
C ALA A 16 -2.69 0.38 0.49
N GLN A 17 -1.45 0.50 -0.02
CA GLN A 17 -1.07 -0.02 -1.32
C GLN A 17 -1.27 -1.54 -1.41
N HIS A 18 -0.77 -2.29 -0.43
CA HIS A 18 -0.94 -3.75 -0.42
C HIS A 18 -2.42 -4.16 -0.41
N HIS A 19 -3.24 -3.51 0.42
CA HIS A 19 -4.68 -3.78 0.48
C HIS A 19 -5.37 -3.48 -0.85
N HIS A 20 -5.13 -2.28 -1.40
CA HIS A 20 -5.73 -1.84 -2.64
C HIS A 20 -5.34 -2.75 -3.81
N THR A 21 -4.07 -3.12 -3.95
CA THR A 21 -3.64 -4.03 -5.03
C THR A 21 -4.25 -5.42 -4.88
N ALA A 22 -4.42 -5.93 -3.65
CA ALA A 22 -5.11 -7.20 -3.42
C ALA A 22 -6.60 -7.14 -3.84
N GLU A 23 -7.29 -6.03 -3.56
CA GLU A 23 -8.65 -5.79 -4.04
C GLU A 23 -8.71 -5.72 -5.57
N GLN A 24 -7.75 -5.06 -6.22
CA GLN A 24 -7.67 -5.01 -7.67
C GLN A 24 -7.46 -6.39 -8.29
N ILE A 25 -6.62 -7.26 -7.70
CA ILE A 25 -6.46 -8.64 -8.18
C ILE A 25 -7.77 -9.40 -8.07
N ALA A 26 -8.51 -9.25 -6.96
CA ALA A 26 -9.82 -9.87 -6.80
C ALA A 26 -10.84 -9.35 -7.83
N GLN A 27 -10.85 -8.04 -8.09
CA GLN A 27 -11.72 -7.40 -9.06
C GLN A 27 -11.35 -7.73 -10.51
N TYR A 28 -10.06 -7.86 -10.83
CA TYR A 28 -9.58 -8.23 -12.17
C TYR A 28 -10.13 -9.60 -12.61
N ASN A 29 -10.23 -10.53 -11.66
CA ASN A 29 -10.80 -11.86 -11.90
C ASN A 29 -12.33 -11.86 -11.98
N ASN A 30 -13.00 -10.74 -11.71
CA ASN A 30 -14.44 -10.61 -11.87
C ASN A 30 -14.78 -10.14 -13.30
N PRO A 31 -15.44 -10.97 -14.13
CA PRO A 31 -15.78 -10.60 -15.50
C PRO A 31 -16.76 -9.42 -15.61
N GLN A 32 -17.47 -9.08 -14.54
CA GLN A 32 -18.39 -7.93 -14.49
C GLN A 32 -17.70 -6.58 -14.28
N VAL A 33 -16.39 -6.57 -13.97
CA VAL A 33 -15.62 -5.35 -13.74
C VAL A 33 -14.93 -4.91 -15.02
N GLU A 34 -15.34 -3.75 -15.54
CA GLU A 34 -14.76 -3.14 -16.75
C GLU A 34 -13.63 -2.16 -16.43
N HIS A 35 -13.64 -1.57 -15.24
CA HIS A 35 -12.69 -0.54 -14.81
C HIS A 35 -12.14 -0.87 -13.43
N LEU A 36 -10.86 -0.59 -13.23
CA LEU A 36 -10.18 -0.71 -11.95
C LEU A 36 -9.71 0.68 -11.50
N GLU A 37 -9.79 0.93 -10.21
CA GLU A 37 -9.23 2.13 -9.59
C GLU A 37 -7.71 2.00 -9.51
N ARG A 38 -6.94 2.93 -10.08
CA ARG A 38 -5.47 3.00 -10.00
C ARG A 38 -5.09 4.18 -9.12
N VAL A 39 -4.14 3.96 -8.21
CA VAL A 39 -3.72 4.98 -7.24
C VAL A 39 -2.23 5.27 -7.39
N ASN A 40 -1.86 6.54 -7.42
CA ASN A 40 -0.46 6.94 -7.39
C ASN A 40 0.07 6.99 -5.95
N PHE A 41 0.52 5.84 -5.44
CA PHE A 41 1.01 5.71 -4.06
C PHE A 41 2.31 6.49 -3.78
N GLU A 42 3.08 6.85 -4.81
CA GLU A 42 4.24 7.75 -4.64
C GLU A 42 3.79 9.16 -4.26
N ARG A 43 2.75 9.69 -4.93
CA ARG A 43 2.14 10.98 -4.58
C ARG A 43 1.45 10.94 -3.23
N VAL A 44 0.72 9.85 -2.93
CA VAL A 44 0.12 9.65 -1.59
C VAL A 44 1.19 9.72 -0.50
N LEU A 45 2.35 9.07 -0.70
CA LEU A 45 3.45 9.16 0.25
C LEU A 45 3.98 10.58 0.37
N GLN A 46 4.31 11.23 -0.75
CA GLN A 46 4.83 12.60 -0.74
C GLN A 46 3.89 13.57 -0.01
N ASP A 47 2.60 13.51 -0.30
CA ASP A 47 1.60 14.37 0.33
C ASP A 47 1.42 14.04 1.81
N SER A 48 1.47 12.77 2.20
CA SER A 48 1.43 12.36 3.61
C SER A 48 2.62 12.89 4.42
N LEU A 49 3.78 13.07 3.77
CA LEU A 49 4.99 13.59 4.40
C LEU A 49 5.05 15.13 4.40
N ASN A 50 4.28 15.79 3.54
CA ASN A 50 4.29 17.25 3.41
C ASN A 50 3.13 17.93 4.17
N LEU A 51 2.00 17.24 4.34
CA LEU A 51 0.80 17.79 4.97
C LEU A 51 0.64 17.23 6.38
N ASP A 52 0.54 18.12 7.36
CA ASP A 52 0.38 17.73 8.74
C ASP A 52 -0.97 17.00 8.93
N ARG A 53 -0.89 15.68 9.15
CA ARG A 53 -2.01 14.79 9.54
C ARG A 53 -3.16 14.66 8.52
N GLN A 54 -2.87 14.46 7.24
CA GLN A 54 -3.91 13.97 6.33
C GLN A 54 -4.18 12.47 6.50
N ASN A 55 -5.46 12.11 6.42
CA ASN A 55 -5.88 10.71 6.44
C ASN A 55 -5.43 10.04 5.14
N ILE A 56 -4.63 8.97 5.23
CA ILE A 56 -4.13 8.22 4.07
C ILE A 56 -5.26 7.77 3.15
N ASN A 57 -6.42 7.38 3.68
CA ASN A 57 -7.55 6.95 2.86
C ASN A 57 -8.07 8.10 1.98
N ASN A 58 -8.09 9.34 2.49
CA ASN A 58 -8.49 10.50 1.70
C ASN A 58 -7.47 10.78 0.60
N LEU A 59 -6.18 10.64 0.90
CA LEU A 59 -5.12 10.79 -0.10
C LEU A 59 -5.22 9.72 -1.20
N VAL A 60 -5.52 8.47 -0.82
CA VAL A 60 -5.74 7.38 -1.77
C VAL A 60 -6.87 7.72 -2.73
N VAL A 61 -8.02 8.18 -2.24
CA VAL A 61 -9.16 8.60 -3.07
C VAL A 61 -8.82 9.82 -3.94
N ASN A 62 -8.09 10.80 -3.41
CA ASN A 62 -7.72 12.00 -4.16
C ASN A 62 -6.72 11.72 -5.30
N HIS A 63 -5.90 10.68 -5.14
CA HIS A 63 -4.90 10.24 -6.12
C HIS A 63 -5.33 8.99 -6.87
N SER A 64 -6.64 8.70 -6.89
CA SER A 64 -7.20 7.57 -7.62
C SER A 64 -7.79 7.99 -8.96
N GLU A 65 -7.63 7.11 -9.95
CA GLU A 65 -8.12 7.28 -11.30
C GLU A 65 -8.74 5.96 -11.78
N LEU A 66 -9.87 6.03 -12.49
CA LEU A 66 -10.47 4.85 -13.09
C LEU A 66 -9.77 4.54 -14.42
N VAL A 67 -9.27 3.32 -14.54
CA VAL A 67 -8.58 2.84 -15.74
C VAL A 67 -9.29 1.58 -16.24
N SER A 68 -9.42 1.44 -17.56
CA SER A 68 -9.96 0.21 -18.15
C SER A 68 -9.13 -1.01 -17.72
N ARG A 69 -9.83 -2.09 -17.34
CA ARG A 69 -9.19 -3.36 -16.95
C ARG A 69 -8.24 -3.88 -18.03
N ASP A 70 -8.57 -3.67 -19.30
CA ASP A 70 -7.78 -4.17 -20.42
C ASP A 70 -6.40 -3.50 -20.55
N ASN A 71 -6.21 -2.34 -19.91
CA ASN A 71 -4.93 -1.64 -19.85
C ASN A 71 -4.05 -2.10 -18.67
N ILE A 72 -4.50 -3.07 -17.89
CA ILE A 72 -3.83 -3.54 -16.68
C ILE A 72 -3.54 -5.03 -16.83
N SER A 73 -2.30 -5.44 -16.58
CA SER A 73 -1.94 -6.86 -16.55
C SER A 73 -2.06 -7.44 -15.15
N LEU A 74 -2.56 -8.67 -15.02
CA LEU A 74 -2.55 -9.41 -13.77
C LEU A 74 -1.13 -9.62 -13.21
N ASP A 75 -0.14 -9.83 -14.09
CA ASP A 75 1.26 -9.99 -13.69
C ASP A 75 1.79 -8.69 -13.06
N GLN A 76 1.39 -7.55 -13.61
CA GLN A 76 1.74 -6.24 -13.07
C GLN A 76 1.13 -6.05 -11.67
N LEU A 77 -0.17 -6.33 -11.50
CA LEU A 77 -0.81 -6.24 -10.18
C LEU A 77 -0.16 -7.19 -9.17
N THR A 78 0.22 -8.39 -9.60
CA THR A 78 0.89 -9.37 -8.73
C THR A 78 2.27 -8.86 -8.30
N ALA A 79 3.06 -8.31 -9.22
CA ALA A 79 4.37 -7.72 -8.90
C ALA A 79 4.24 -6.54 -7.93
N GLU A 80 3.26 -5.66 -8.16
CA GLU A 80 2.96 -4.52 -7.28
C GLU A 80 2.53 -4.98 -5.88
N ALA A 81 1.72 -6.04 -5.77
CA ALA A 81 1.30 -6.60 -4.48
C ALA A 81 2.49 -7.16 -3.68
N LEU A 82 3.39 -7.89 -4.36
CA LEU A 82 4.60 -8.44 -3.74
C LEU A 82 5.55 -7.34 -3.25
N ASP A 83 5.78 -6.32 -4.08
CA ASP A 83 6.62 -5.17 -3.72
C ASP A 83 6.03 -4.39 -2.52
N ALA A 84 4.73 -4.10 -2.54
CA ALA A 84 4.04 -3.43 -1.44
C ALA A 84 4.08 -4.25 -0.14
N SER A 85 3.91 -5.57 -0.23
CA SER A 85 4.02 -6.49 0.91
C SER A 85 5.42 -6.45 1.52
N GLY A 86 6.46 -6.50 0.68
CA GLY A 86 7.86 -6.40 1.11
C GLY A 86 8.16 -5.07 1.82
N LYS A 87 7.73 -3.95 1.22
CA LYS A 87 7.88 -2.60 1.81
C LYS A 87 7.18 -2.51 3.17
N TYR A 88 5.93 -2.99 3.27
CA TYR A 88 5.17 -2.98 4.52
C TYR A 88 5.86 -3.81 5.61
N LYS A 89 6.35 -5.01 5.28
CA LYS A 89 7.09 -5.87 6.21
C LYS A 89 8.33 -5.16 6.74
N VAL A 90 9.17 -4.61 5.87
CA VAL A 90 10.42 -3.92 6.25
C VAL A 90 10.13 -2.73 7.17
N LEU A 91 9.17 -1.88 6.82
CA LEU A 91 8.81 -0.70 7.60
C LEU A 91 8.25 -1.09 8.98
N THR A 92 7.43 -2.14 9.03
CA THR A 92 6.90 -2.69 10.28
C THR A 92 8.03 -3.22 11.17
N GLU A 93 8.98 -3.97 10.61
CA GLU A 93 10.16 -4.45 11.35
C GLU A 93 11.02 -3.30 11.88
N MET A 94 11.24 -2.23 11.10
CA MET A 94 11.99 -1.05 11.54
C MET A 94 11.30 -0.36 12.73
N LEU A 95 9.98 -0.21 12.68
CA LEU A 95 9.20 0.37 13.80
C LEU A 95 9.25 -0.55 15.02
N ASN A 96 9.06 -1.85 14.84
CA ASN A 96 9.12 -2.83 15.93
C ASN A 96 10.49 -2.81 16.62
N ARG A 97 11.60 -2.77 15.87
CA ARG A 97 12.95 -2.63 16.43
C ARG A 97 13.13 -1.33 17.19
N ARG A 98 12.57 -0.22 16.69
CA ARG A 98 12.73 1.11 17.30
C ARG A 98 11.89 1.32 18.56
N PHE A 99 10.71 0.70 18.63
CA PHE A 99 9.84 0.75 19.81
C PHE A 99 10.06 -0.41 20.79
N GLY A 100 11.05 -1.29 20.53
CA GLY A 100 11.33 -2.44 21.39
C GLY A 100 10.25 -3.54 21.33
N MET A 101 9.34 -3.50 20.36
CA MET A 101 8.23 -4.45 20.19
C MET A 101 8.66 -5.70 19.39
N MET A 102 9.80 -6.29 19.73
CA MET A 102 10.44 -7.44 19.06
C MET A 102 9.62 -8.76 19.07
N SER A 103 8.28 -8.72 19.13
CA SER A 103 7.41 -9.91 19.08
C SER A 103 6.42 -9.94 17.92
N LEU A 104 6.21 -8.84 17.17
CA LEU A 104 5.40 -8.88 15.96
C LEU A 104 6.25 -9.39 14.79
N ALA A 105 6.62 -10.67 14.86
CA ALA A 105 7.03 -11.41 13.69
C ALA A 105 5.83 -11.40 12.73
N VAL A 106 5.94 -10.65 11.63
CA VAL A 106 5.06 -10.82 10.48
C VAL A 106 5.48 -12.14 9.84
N SER A 107 5.13 -13.25 10.48
CA SER A 107 5.25 -14.57 9.90
C SER A 107 4.23 -14.64 8.77
N GLY A 108 4.69 -14.51 7.53
CA GLY A 108 4.03 -15.21 6.44
C GLY A 108 4.04 -16.68 6.84
N GLN A 109 2.86 -17.22 7.18
CA GLN A 109 2.71 -18.65 7.32
C GLN A 109 2.90 -19.26 5.93
N GLU A 110 4.14 -19.62 5.61
CA GLU A 110 4.37 -20.78 4.75
C GLU A 110 3.88 -22.01 5.53
N LYS A 111 2.69 -22.48 5.18
CA LYS A 111 2.26 -23.87 5.37
C LYS A 111 1.45 -24.30 4.16
#